data_AF-A0A2R6M8K0-F1
#
_entry.id   AF-A0A2R6M8K0-F1
#
_cell.length_a   1.000
_cell.length_b   1.000
_cell.length_c   1.000
_cell.angle_alpha   90.00
_cell.angle_beta   90.00
_cell.angle_gamma   90.00
#
_symmetry.space_group_name_H-M   'P 1'
#
loop_
_entity.id
_entity.type
_entity.pdbx_description
1 polymer ?
#
loop_
_entity_poly.entity_id
_entity_poly.type
_entity_poly.pdbx_seq_one_letter_code
_entity_poly.pdbx_strand_id
1 'polypeptide(L)'
;MGSVTLIGTRLAEAGEEFVYNGESSACEGCPYRDQCLNLTEGRRYKVSEVRNGAKTLECAVHDSGVTAVEVEPVPIRANVPSSVAFAGSKTSLAGPCPHTSCPSHEFCVPSGAEFDEEYRIDTVVGDPPHEHCELDRDLMMVEFEPPDDA
;
A
#
# COMPACT_ATOMS: atom_id res chain seq x y z
N MET A 1 -9.46 3.86 -13.20
CA MET A 1 -9.10 3.17 -14.46
C MET A 1 -7.78 2.49 -14.18
N GLY A 2 -7.72 1.15 -14.30
CA GLY A 2 -6.51 0.40 -13.95
C GLY A 2 -5.31 0.76 -14.83
N SER A 3 -4.12 0.64 -14.27
CA SER A 3 -2.85 0.81 -14.95
C SER A 3 -2.25 -0.56 -15.29
N VAL A 4 -1.61 -0.66 -16.45
CA VAL A 4 -0.85 -1.86 -16.81
C VAL A 4 0.58 -1.67 -16.35
N THR A 5 1.11 -2.62 -15.58
CA THR A 5 2.50 -2.58 -15.10
C THR A 5 3.14 -3.97 -15.14
N LEU A 6 4.44 -4.04 -14.90
CA LEU A 6 5.19 -5.27 -14.67
C LEU A 6 5.53 -5.38 -13.19
N ILE A 7 5.06 -6.43 -12.52
CA ILE A 7 5.41 -6.72 -11.12
C ILE A 7 6.14 -8.05 -11.00
N GLY A 8 6.91 -8.22 -9.92
CA GLY A 8 7.57 -9.49 -9.61
C GLY A 8 6.57 -10.65 -9.66
N THR A 9 6.91 -11.73 -10.36
CA THR A 9 5.98 -12.83 -10.66
C THR A 9 5.38 -13.47 -9.40
N ARG A 10 6.04 -13.36 -8.23
CA ARG A 10 5.53 -13.83 -6.94
C ARG A 10 4.33 -13.04 -6.40
N LEU A 11 4.17 -11.79 -6.84
CA LEU A 11 3.05 -10.91 -6.48
C LEU A 11 1.98 -10.86 -7.58
N ALA A 12 2.21 -11.53 -8.71
CA ALA A 12 1.32 -11.50 -9.87
C ALA A 12 0.12 -12.46 -9.69
N GLU A 13 -0.71 -12.16 -8.69
CA GLU A 13 -1.95 -12.87 -8.40
C GLU A 13 -3.10 -11.87 -8.24
N ALA A 14 -4.25 -12.15 -8.86
CA ALA A 14 -5.41 -11.27 -8.74
C ALA A 14 -5.89 -11.21 -7.29
N GLY A 15 -6.08 -10.00 -6.78
CA GLY A 15 -6.42 -9.74 -5.39
C GLY A 15 -5.24 -9.34 -4.51
N GLU A 16 -4.00 -9.63 -4.93
CA GLU A 16 -2.79 -9.29 -4.18
C GLU A 16 -2.62 -7.77 -4.11
N GLU A 17 -2.25 -7.27 -2.92
CA GLU A 17 -1.99 -5.86 -2.68
C GLU A 17 -0.52 -5.62 -2.34
N PHE A 18 0.04 -4.53 -2.85
CA PHE A 18 1.44 -4.16 -2.62
C PHE A 18 1.61 -2.65 -2.52
N VAL A 19 2.68 -2.23 -1.85
CA VAL A 19 3.17 -0.84 -1.90
C VAL A 19 4.22 -0.77 -3.01
N TYR A 20 4.05 0.17 -3.93
CA TYR A 20 5.04 0.38 -4.96
C TYR A 20 6.21 1.22 -4.42
N ASN A 21 7.41 0.63 -4.40
CA ASN A 21 8.61 1.23 -3.77
C ASN A 21 9.56 1.91 -4.76
N GLY A 22 9.17 2.06 -6.03
CA GLY A 22 10.00 2.75 -7.01
C GLY A 22 11.14 1.90 -7.58
N GLU A 23 12.17 2.61 -8.01
CA GLU A 23 13.29 2.02 -8.74
C GLU A 23 14.39 1.41 -7.85
N SER A 24 15.15 0.47 -8.43
CA SER A 24 16.39 -0.05 -7.87
C SER A 24 17.56 0.30 -8.80
N SER A 25 18.78 0.36 -8.26
CA SER A 25 19.99 0.51 -9.09
C SER A 25 20.14 -0.59 -10.13
N ALA A 26 19.58 -1.78 -9.89
CA ALA A 26 19.57 -2.89 -10.85
C ALA A 26 18.62 -2.68 -12.04
N CYS A 27 17.80 -1.62 -12.04
CA CYS A 27 16.95 -1.23 -13.16
C CYS A 27 17.71 -0.43 -14.24
N GLU A 28 18.94 0.01 -13.96
CA GLU A 28 19.73 0.82 -14.89
C GLU A 28 19.95 0.07 -16.22
N GLY A 29 19.61 0.71 -17.35
CA GLY A 29 19.74 0.13 -18.69
C GLY A 29 18.68 -0.95 -19.03
N CYS A 30 17.70 -1.22 -18.17
CA CYS A 30 16.63 -2.18 -18.46
C CYS A 30 15.71 -1.68 -19.59
N PRO A 31 15.45 -2.49 -20.64
CA PRO A 31 14.58 -2.08 -21.76
C PRO A 31 13.09 -1.99 -21.40
N TYR A 32 12.68 -2.54 -20.25
CA TYR A 32 11.29 -2.55 -19.78
C TYR A 32 11.05 -1.54 -18.64
N ARG A 33 12.02 -0.66 -18.37
CA ARG A 33 12.01 0.25 -17.22
C ARG A 33 10.73 1.09 -17.17
N ASP A 34 10.30 1.65 -18.30
CA ASP A 34 9.11 2.51 -18.37
C ASP A 34 7.81 1.75 -18.04
N GLN A 35 7.75 0.43 -18.29
CA GLN A 35 6.58 -0.38 -17.94
C GLN A 35 6.61 -0.87 -16.48
N CYS A 36 7.80 -1.05 -15.89
CA CYS A 36 7.94 -1.37 -14.47
C CYS A 36 7.76 -0.13 -13.58
N LEU A 37 8.20 1.05 -14.05
CA LEU A 37 8.31 2.27 -13.25
C LEU A 37 7.25 3.32 -13.58
N ASN A 38 6.01 2.89 -13.74
CA ASN A 38 4.88 3.73 -14.14
C ASN A 38 3.82 3.93 -13.04
N LEU A 39 4.15 3.57 -11.81
CA LEU A 39 3.30 3.72 -10.63
C LEU A 39 3.86 4.80 -9.70
N THR A 40 3.02 5.30 -8.80
CA THR A 40 3.38 6.32 -7.81
C THR A 40 4.07 5.65 -6.61
N GLU A 41 5.28 6.08 -6.29
CA GLU A 41 6.04 5.57 -5.13
C GLU A 41 5.28 5.82 -3.82
N GLY A 42 5.35 4.86 -2.90
CA GLY A 42 4.63 4.89 -1.62
C GLY A 42 3.14 4.60 -1.73
N ARG A 43 2.55 4.58 -2.93
CA ARG A 43 1.12 4.29 -3.11
C ARG A 43 0.86 2.78 -3.09
N ARG A 44 -0.25 2.38 -2.46
CA ARG A 44 -0.76 1.00 -2.50
C ARG A 44 -1.55 0.72 -3.76
N TYR A 45 -1.34 -0.47 -4.30
CA TYR A 45 -2.04 -0.99 -5.46
C TYR A 45 -2.55 -2.40 -5.20
N LYS A 46 -3.65 -2.74 -5.85
CA LYS A 46 -4.20 -4.10 -5.92
C LYS A 46 -4.12 -4.61 -7.34
N VAL A 47 -3.68 -5.84 -7.52
CA VAL A 47 -3.74 -6.55 -8.81
C VAL A 47 -5.19 -6.89 -9.11
N SER A 48 -5.76 -6.27 -10.15
CA SER A 48 -7.12 -6.56 -10.61
C SER A 48 -7.13 -7.80 -11.51
N GLU A 49 -6.13 -7.96 -12.38
CA GLU A 49 -6.00 -9.10 -13.29
C GLU A 49 -4.53 -9.37 -13.66
N VAL A 50 -4.19 -10.66 -13.81
CA VAL A 50 -2.93 -11.07 -14.46
C VAL A 50 -3.17 -11.23 -15.95
N ARG A 51 -2.42 -10.53 -16.79
CA ARG A 51 -2.71 -10.49 -18.22
C ARG A 51 -2.60 -11.87 -18.87
N ASN A 52 -3.67 -12.27 -19.56
CA ASN A 52 -3.71 -13.53 -20.30
C ASN A 52 -2.57 -13.63 -21.32
N GLY A 53 -1.79 -14.70 -21.24
CA GLY A 53 -0.64 -14.94 -22.12
C GLY A 53 0.57 -14.04 -21.85
N ALA A 54 0.60 -13.30 -20.73
CA ALA A 54 1.78 -12.57 -20.30
C ALA A 54 2.96 -13.52 -20.11
N LYS A 55 4.04 -13.26 -20.83
CA LYS A 55 5.30 -13.97 -20.62
C LYS A 55 6.02 -13.38 -19.41
N THR A 56 6.61 -14.24 -18.59
CA THR A 56 7.57 -13.82 -17.58
C THR A 56 8.81 -13.27 -18.27
N LEU A 57 9.22 -12.06 -17.89
CA LEU A 57 10.44 -11.40 -18.35
C LEU A 57 11.50 -11.52 -17.25
N GLU A 58 12.75 -11.76 -17.64
CA GLU A 58 13.85 -11.77 -16.69
C GLU A 58 14.06 -10.38 -16.08
N CYS A 59 14.37 -10.34 -14.79
CA CYS A 59 14.56 -9.12 -14.04
C CYS A 59 15.74 -9.27 -13.07
N ALA A 60 16.60 -8.26 -12.98
CA ALA A 60 17.73 -8.27 -12.05
C ALA A 60 17.32 -8.00 -10.58
N VAL A 61 16.10 -7.49 -10.35
CA VAL A 61 15.55 -7.20 -9.02
C VAL A 61 14.72 -8.37 -8.48
N HIS A 62 13.85 -8.92 -9.33
CA HIS A 62 12.94 -10.00 -8.96
C HIS A 62 13.50 -11.34 -9.40
N ASP A 63 13.81 -12.19 -8.42
CA ASP A 63 14.46 -13.50 -8.64
C ASP A 63 13.70 -14.46 -9.56
N SER A 64 12.38 -14.29 -9.64
CA SER A 64 11.47 -15.11 -10.45
C SER A 64 11.00 -14.38 -11.73
N GLY A 65 11.61 -13.23 -12.05
CA GLY A 65 11.19 -12.36 -13.14
C GLY A 65 9.99 -11.48 -12.82
N VAL A 66 9.48 -10.80 -13.84
CA VAL A 66 8.30 -9.93 -13.78
C VAL A 66 7.23 -10.36 -14.78
N THR A 67 5.97 -10.14 -14.44
CA THR A 67 4.79 -10.49 -15.24
C THR A 67 3.89 -9.26 -15.40
N ALA A 68 3.26 -9.12 -16.58
CA ALA A 68 2.33 -8.03 -16.85
C ALA A 68 0.99 -8.24 -16.14
N VAL A 69 0.55 -7.22 -15.42
CA VAL A 69 -0.69 -7.20 -14.64
C VAL A 69 -1.44 -5.89 -14.88
N GLU A 70 -2.74 -5.92 -14.61
CA GLU A 70 -3.55 -4.71 -14.42
C GLU A 70 -3.69 -4.45 -12.92
N VAL A 71 -3.48 -3.20 -12.51
CA VAL A 71 -3.53 -2.78 -11.11
C VAL A 71 -4.40 -1.56 -10.93
N GLU A 72 -5.01 -1.44 -9.76
CA GLU A 72 -5.80 -0.29 -9.35
C GLU A 72 -5.27 0.25 -8.02
N PRO A 73 -5.21 1.58 -7.82
CA PRO A 73 -4.85 2.15 -6.54
C PRO A 73 -5.89 1.76 -5.49
N VAL A 74 -5.44 1.46 -4.28
CA VAL A 74 -6.31 1.19 -3.13
C VAL A 74 -6.00 2.16 -1.98
N PRO A 75 -7.01 2.61 -1.23
CA PRO A 75 -6.79 3.51 -0.11
C PRO A 75 -5.97 2.83 0.99
N ILE A 76 -5.18 3.61 1.71
CA ILE A 76 -4.48 3.14 2.90
C ILE A 76 -5.46 3.19 4.06
N ARG A 77 -5.79 2.01 4.61
CA ARG A 77 -6.55 1.91 5.86
C ARG A 77 -5.61 1.96 7.05
N ALA A 78 -5.93 2.82 8.00
CA ALA A 78 -5.10 3.02 9.19
C ALA A 78 -5.96 3.26 10.43
N ASN A 79 -5.43 2.86 11.59
CA ASN A 79 -5.95 3.26 12.89
C ASN A 79 -5.22 4.52 13.34
N VAL A 80 -5.99 5.57 13.62
CA VAL A 80 -5.49 6.88 14.05
C VAL A 80 -6.13 7.28 15.38
N PRO A 81 -5.57 8.24 16.13
CA PRO A 81 -6.19 8.68 17.38
C PRO A 81 -7.61 9.20 17.15
N SER A 82 -8.59 8.65 17.86
CA SER A 82 -10.02 8.96 17.63
C SER A 82 -10.35 10.44 17.81
N SER A 83 -9.59 11.16 18.64
CA SER A 83 -9.78 12.59 18.90
C SER A 83 -9.63 13.48 17.67
N VAL A 84 -9.01 12.98 16.60
CA VAL A 84 -8.76 13.74 15.35
C VAL A 84 -9.33 13.04 14.11
N ALA A 85 -10.04 11.92 14.27
CA ALA A 85 -10.51 11.08 13.19
C ALA A 85 -11.80 11.61 12.54
N PHE A 86 -11.68 12.62 11.68
CA PHE A 86 -12.79 13.23 10.96
C PHE A 86 -12.42 13.42 9.48
N ALA A 87 -13.37 13.21 8.58
CA ALA A 87 -13.15 13.40 7.15
C ALA A 87 -12.63 14.83 6.86
N GLY A 88 -11.55 14.92 6.07
CA GLY A 88 -10.85 16.14 5.70
C GLY A 88 -9.80 16.64 6.70
N SER A 89 -9.73 16.08 7.92
CA SER A 89 -8.67 16.44 8.87
C SER A 89 -7.33 15.81 8.50
N LYS A 90 -6.24 16.39 9.00
CA LYS A 90 -4.90 15.78 8.93
C LYS A 90 -4.56 15.07 10.24
N THR A 91 -3.89 13.94 10.14
CA THR A 91 -3.39 13.18 11.29
C THR A 91 -2.13 12.41 10.92
N SER A 92 -1.35 12.05 11.93
CA SER A 92 -0.31 11.03 11.83
C SER A 92 -0.80 9.72 12.45
N LEU A 93 -0.08 8.63 12.18
CA LEU A 93 -0.28 7.35 12.84
C LEU A 93 -0.02 7.49 14.36
N ALA A 94 -0.69 6.68 15.18
CA ALA A 94 -0.59 6.73 16.64
C ALA A 94 0.78 6.25 17.21
N GLY A 95 1.74 5.95 16.35
CA GLY A 95 3.04 5.37 16.70
C GLY A 95 3.08 3.84 16.61
N PRO A 96 4.29 3.24 16.66
CA PRO A 96 4.47 1.82 16.45
C PRO A 96 3.70 0.97 17.47
N CYS A 97 3.32 -0.24 17.07
CA CYS A 97 2.62 -1.20 17.91
C CYS A 97 3.36 -2.56 17.85
N PRO A 98 3.83 -3.14 18.97
CA PRO A 98 4.57 -4.40 18.96
C PRO A 98 3.66 -5.65 18.90
N HIS A 99 2.34 -5.50 19.04
CA HIS A 99 1.40 -6.61 19.17
C HIS A 99 1.00 -7.17 17.79
N THR A 100 1.88 -7.95 17.17
CA THR A 100 1.69 -8.51 15.82
C THR A 100 0.51 -9.48 15.69
N SER A 101 0.03 -10.05 16.81
CA SER A 101 -1.16 -10.92 16.84
C SER A 101 -2.48 -10.16 17.04
N CYS A 102 -2.44 -8.84 17.26
CA CYS A 102 -3.65 -8.03 17.35
C CYS A 102 -4.29 -7.93 15.95
N PRO A 103 -5.62 -8.14 15.80
CA PRO A 103 -6.24 -8.05 14.48
C PRO A 103 -6.23 -6.62 13.91
N SER A 104 -5.92 -5.63 14.74
CA SER A 104 -5.70 -4.24 14.31
C SER A 104 -4.26 -3.92 13.94
N HIS A 105 -3.31 -4.84 14.10
CA HIS A 105 -1.89 -4.56 13.91
C HIS A 105 -1.57 -4.04 12.51
N GLU A 106 -2.15 -4.65 11.47
CA GLU A 106 -1.97 -4.23 10.08
C GLU A 106 -2.52 -2.83 9.77
N PHE A 107 -3.37 -2.26 10.64
CA PHE A 107 -3.89 -0.90 10.52
C PHE A 107 -3.19 0.08 11.47
N CYS A 108 -2.62 -0.41 12.56
CA CYS A 108 -1.76 0.40 13.45
C CYS A 108 -0.34 0.57 12.89
N VAL A 109 0.11 -0.38 12.07
CA VAL A 109 1.38 -0.37 11.34
C VAL A 109 1.09 -0.66 9.85
N PRO A 110 0.34 0.23 9.18
CA PRO A 110 -0.12 -0.02 7.81
C PRO A 110 1.02 0.09 6.81
N SER A 111 1.11 -0.88 5.91
CA SER A 111 1.99 -0.79 4.74
C SER A 111 1.59 0.43 3.90
N GLY A 112 2.57 1.24 3.48
CA GLY A 112 2.35 2.41 2.63
C GLY A 112 2.03 3.70 3.37
N ALA A 113 2.12 3.72 4.70
CA ALA A 113 2.13 4.95 5.49
C ALA A 113 3.21 4.91 6.57
N GLU A 114 3.93 6.02 6.69
CA GLU A 114 5.05 6.23 7.60
C GLU A 114 4.59 6.98 8.87
N PHE A 115 5.31 6.78 9.97
CA PHE A 115 4.92 7.36 11.27
C PHE A 115 5.24 8.85 11.41
N ASP A 116 6.18 9.36 10.62
CA ASP A 116 6.65 10.74 10.61
C ASP A 116 5.99 11.63 9.54
N GLU A 117 4.99 11.09 8.84
CA GLU A 117 4.19 11.82 7.85
C GLU A 117 2.80 12.21 8.39
N GLU A 118 2.20 13.23 7.77
CA GLU A 118 0.81 13.64 7.98
C GLU A 118 -0.04 13.26 6.77
N TYR A 119 -1.16 12.59 7.03
CA TYR A 119 -2.12 12.17 6.01
C TYR A 119 -3.43 12.91 6.17
N ARG A 120 -4.10 13.23 5.05
CA ARG A 120 -5.49 13.69 5.09
C ARG A 120 -6.41 12.48 5.14
N ILE A 121 -7.38 12.51 6.04
CA ILE A 121 -8.43 11.49 6.13
C ILE A 121 -9.46 11.76 5.05
N ASP A 122 -9.70 10.78 4.17
CA ASP A 122 -10.80 10.82 3.21
C ASP A 122 -12.10 10.38 3.90
N THR A 123 -12.09 9.17 4.47
CA THR A 123 -13.29 8.53 5.04
C THR A 123 -13.00 7.94 6.42
N VAL A 124 -13.94 8.10 7.36
CA VAL A 124 -13.93 7.39 8.65
C VAL A 124 -14.68 6.07 8.47
N VAL A 125 -13.98 4.95 8.69
CA VAL A 125 -14.51 3.60 8.43
C VAL A 125 -15.33 3.11 9.61
N GLY A 126 -14.83 3.28 10.83
CA GLY A 126 -15.46 2.72 12.02
C GLY A 126 -14.46 2.22 13.05
N ASP A 127 -14.94 1.45 14.01
CA ASP A 127 -14.11 0.97 15.11
C ASP A 127 -13.00 0.03 14.59
N PRO A 128 -11.79 0.12 15.16
CA PRO A 128 -10.72 -0.82 14.87
C PRO A 128 -11.14 -2.29 15.10
N PRO A 129 -10.64 -3.25 14.33
CA PRO A 129 -10.90 -4.68 14.53
C PRO A 129 -10.07 -5.21 15.72
N HIS A 130 -10.36 -4.74 16.92
CA HIS A 130 -9.91 -5.31 18.18
C HIS A 130 -10.92 -4.97 19.28
N GLU A 131 -11.09 -5.85 20.27
CA GLU A 131 -11.96 -5.56 21.41
C GLU A 131 -11.28 -4.62 22.41
N HIS A 132 -9.95 -4.75 22.57
CA HIS A 132 -9.14 -3.91 23.45
C HIS A 132 -7.75 -3.66 22.84
N CYS A 133 -7.24 -2.44 23.02
CA CYS A 133 -5.88 -2.07 22.64
C CYS A 133 -4.94 -2.32 23.82
N GLU A 134 -4.00 -3.25 23.69
CA GLU A 134 -2.98 -3.56 24.72
C GLU A 134 -2.04 -2.38 25.08
N LEU A 135 -2.08 -1.30 24.30
CA LEU A 135 -1.37 -0.05 24.57
C LEU A 135 -2.28 1.05 25.13
N ASP A 136 -3.53 0.71 25.48
CA ASP A 136 -4.56 1.63 25.99
C ASP A 136 -4.78 2.86 25.08
N ARG A 137 -4.72 2.68 23.76
CA ARG A 137 -4.96 3.75 22.78
C ARG A 137 -6.42 3.79 22.36
N ASP A 138 -7.00 4.99 22.36
CA ASP A 138 -8.29 5.26 21.73
C ASP A 138 -8.09 5.49 20.22
N LEU A 139 -8.56 4.55 19.42
CA LEU A 139 -8.29 4.50 17.97
C LEU A 139 -9.58 4.45 17.14
N MET A 140 -9.49 4.98 15.93
CA MET A 140 -10.54 4.96 14.91
C MET A 140 -9.93 4.50 13.59
N MET A 141 -10.61 3.61 12.87
CA MET A 141 -10.18 3.23 11.52
C MET A 141 -10.62 4.27 10.50
N VAL A 142 -9.69 4.66 9.64
CA VAL A 142 -9.88 5.63 8.57
C VAL A 142 -9.27 5.13 7.26
N GLU A 143 -9.70 5.70 6.15
CA GLU A 143 -9.05 5.64 4.85
C GLU A 143 -8.38 6.99 4.59
N PHE A 144 -7.09 6.98 4.28
CA PHE A 144 -6.37 8.19 3.87
C PHE A 144 -6.65 8.54 2.41
N GLU A 145 -6.63 9.83 2.10
CA GLU A 145 -6.56 10.30 0.72
C GLU A 145 -5.32 9.69 0.04
N PRO A 146 -5.42 9.32 -1.24
CA PRO A 146 -4.24 8.91 -1.99
C PRO A 146 -3.21 10.04 -1.96
N PRO A 147 -1.90 9.74 -1.93
CA PRO A 147 -0.87 10.77 -1.96
C PRO A 147 -1.10 11.69 -3.17
N ASP A 148 -0.96 13.00 -3.01
CA ASP A 148 -1.12 13.96 -4.10
C ASP A 148 -0.22 13.52 -5.29
N ASP A 149 -0.80 13.38 -6.49
CA ASP A 149 -0.04 12.99 -7.68
C ASP A 149 1.08 14.04 -7.92
N ALA A 150 2.34 13.60 -7.81
CA ALA A 150 3.52 14.41 -8.10
C ALA A 150 3.78 14.54 -9.62
#